data_AF-A3JIC7-F1
#
_entry.id   AF-A3JIC7-F1
#
_cell.length_a   1.000
_cell.length_b   1.000
_cell.length_c   1.000
_cell.angle_alpha   90.00
_cell.angle_beta   90.00
_cell.angle_gamma   90.00
#
_symmetry.space_group_name_H-M   'P 1'
#
loop_
_entity.id
_entity.type
_entity.pdbx_description
1 polymer ?
#
loop_
_entity_poly.entity_id
_entity_poly.type
_entity_poly.pdbx_seq_one_letter_code
_entity_poly.pdbx_strand_id
1 'polypeptide(L)'
;MLLVLDDFGTGYSSLSYLRDLPVHKVKLDRCFVEKTAKDHRIAAIVQGVITMAHHMDMTVVAEGIETLEQQQDLARRHCDILQGYLFARPMPLAELKQLPDLLPVDSAI
;
A
#
# COMPACT_ATOMS: atom_id res chain seq x y z
N MET A 1 14.26 3.15 14.78
CA MET A 1 13.37 1.97 14.87
C MET A 1 12.06 2.37 14.20
N LEU A 2 11.76 1.83 13.01
CA LEU A 2 10.54 2.15 12.26
C LEU A 2 9.44 1.17 12.68
N LEU A 3 8.34 1.69 13.20
CA LEU A 3 7.14 0.90 13.55
C LEU A 3 6.11 1.03 12.43
N VAL A 4 5.56 -0.11 12.02
CA VAL A 4 4.58 -0.22 10.94
C VAL A 4 3.29 -0.78 11.52
N LEU A 5 2.16 -0.17 11.17
CA LEU A 5 0.85 -0.70 11.51
C LEU A 5 0.36 -1.58 10.36
N ASP A 6 0.29 -2.89 10.61
CA ASP A 6 -0.11 -3.91 9.63
C ASP A 6 -1.63 -4.12 9.64
N ASP A 7 -2.18 -4.63 8.54
CA ASP A 7 -3.60 -5.00 8.38
C ASP A 7 -4.61 -3.86 8.65
N PHE A 8 -4.34 -2.63 8.18
CA PHE A 8 -5.32 -1.55 8.33
C PHE A 8 -6.58 -1.85 7.50
N GLY A 9 -7.70 -2.10 8.20
CA GLY A 9 -9.05 -2.22 7.66
C GLY A 9 -9.65 -3.64 7.60
N THR A 10 -8.97 -4.68 8.10
CA THR A 10 -9.55 -6.06 8.20
C THR A 10 -10.33 -6.31 9.50
N GLY A 11 -10.56 -5.27 10.33
CA GLY A 11 -11.29 -5.35 11.59
C GLY A 11 -11.51 -3.98 12.27
N TYR A 12 -11.45 -3.92 13.61
CA TYR A 12 -11.45 -2.65 14.37
C TYR A 12 -10.08 -1.98 14.30
N SER A 13 -9.73 -1.43 13.13
CA SER A 13 -8.56 -0.56 13.01
C SER A 13 -8.89 0.79 13.65
N SER A 14 -8.61 0.91 14.95
CA SER A 14 -8.90 2.13 15.67
C SER A 14 -7.96 3.24 15.19
N LEU A 15 -8.54 4.31 14.63
CA LEU A 15 -7.82 5.54 14.30
C LEU A 15 -7.03 6.10 15.50
N SER A 16 -7.44 5.76 16.72
CA SER A 16 -6.69 6.10 17.94
C SER A 16 -5.29 5.50 17.97
N TYR A 17 -5.07 4.30 17.41
CA TYR A 17 -3.74 3.70 17.35
C TYR A 17 -2.79 4.44 16.43
N LEU A 18 -3.29 4.99 15.32
CA LEU A 18 -2.49 5.84 14.45
C LEU A 18 -2.05 7.12 15.17
N ARG A 19 -2.92 7.68 16.02
CA ARG A 19 -2.60 8.89 16.79
C ARG A 19 -1.62 8.62 17.92
N ASP A 20 -1.81 7.52 18.65
CA ASP A 20 -1.14 7.30 19.95
C ASP A 20 0.18 6.52 19.85
N LEU A 21 0.39 5.79 18.75
CA LEU A 21 1.61 5.03 18.53
C LEU A 21 2.61 5.80 17.65
N PRO A 22 3.93 5.70 17.91
CA PRO A 22 4.97 6.28 17.06
C PRO A 22 5.19 5.43 15.81
N VAL A 23 4.12 5.13 15.07
CA VAL A 23 4.19 4.42 13.79
C VAL A 23 4.55 5.41 12.69
N HIS A 24 5.34 4.96 11.73
CA HIS A 24 5.83 5.78 10.63
C HIS A 24 5.22 5.33 9.30
N LYS A 25 4.54 4.17 9.30
CA LYS A 25 3.96 3.57 8.11
C LYS A 25 2.62 2.91 8.39
N VAL A 26 1.72 2.99 7.43
CA VAL A 26 0.43 2.31 7.40
C VAL A 26 0.39 1.37 6.21
N LYS A 27 0.00 0.11 6.43
CA LYS A 27 -0.20 -0.87 5.35
C LYS A 27 -1.68 -1.02 5.02
N LEU A 28 -2.04 -0.79 3.77
CA LEU A 28 -3.36 -1.11 3.21
C LEU A 28 -3.34 -2.56 2.74
N ASP A 29 -4.18 -3.39 3.36
CA ASP A 29 -4.30 -4.80 3.01
C ASP A 29 -4.83 -5.03 1.58
N ARG A 30 -4.43 -6.15 0.98
CA ARG A 30 -4.85 -6.61 -0.34
C ARG A 30 -6.37 -6.58 -0.54
N CYS A 31 -7.17 -6.86 0.49
CA CYS A 31 -8.62 -6.87 0.36
C CYS A 31 -9.21 -5.48 0.00
N PHE A 32 -8.56 -4.38 0.40
CA PHE A 32 -8.93 -3.03 -0.02
C PHE A 32 -8.53 -2.77 -1.45
N VAL A 33 -7.29 -3.11 -1.80
CA VAL A 33 -6.73 -2.93 -3.15
C VAL A 33 -7.61 -3.64 -4.20
N GLU A 34 -7.99 -4.88 -3.95
CA GLU A 34 -8.85 -5.67 -4.86
C GLU A 34 -10.24 -5.06 -5.08
N LYS A 35 -10.78 -4.39 -4.05
CA LYS A 35 -12.15 -3.84 -4.08
C LYS A 35 -12.21 -2.38 -4.51
N THR A 36 -11.09 -1.66 -4.50
CA THR A 36 -11.04 -0.22 -4.78
C THR A 36 -11.59 0.12 -6.17
N ALA A 37 -11.32 -0.69 -7.19
CA ALA A 37 -11.86 -0.47 -8.54
C ALA A 37 -13.37 -0.77 -8.68
N LYS A 38 -13.95 -1.54 -7.76
CA LYS A 38 -15.31 -2.10 -7.89
C LYS A 38 -16.32 -1.50 -6.91
N ASP A 39 -15.89 -0.97 -5.76
CA ASP A 39 -16.76 -0.35 -4.76
C ASP A 39 -16.27 1.07 -4.42
N HIS A 40 -17.03 2.07 -4.87
CA HIS A 40 -16.80 3.48 -4.59
C HIS A 40 -16.65 3.82 -3.11
N ARG A 41 -17.31 3.08 -2.19
CA ARG A 41 -17.17 3.29 -0.75
C ARG A 41 -15.81 2.84 -0.27
N ILE A 42 -15.32 1.71 -0.76
CA ILE A 42 -13.96 1.23 -0.47
C ILE A 42 -12.94 2.21 -1.03
N ALA A 43 -13.14 2.69 -2.26
CA ALA A 43 -12.27 3.71 -2.85
C ALA A 43 -12.21 5.00 -2.03
N ALA A 44 -13.34 5.47 -1.52
CA ALA A 44 -13.39 6.64 -0.64
C ALA A 44 -12.67 6.39 0.69
N ILE A 45 -12.83 5.20 1.28
CA ILE A 45 -12.11 4.81 2.50
C ILE A 45 -10.60 4.81 2.24
N VAL A 46 -10.14 4.15 1.18
CA VAL A 46 -8.70 4.09 0.81
C VAL A 46 -8.14 5.50 0.63
N GLN A 47 -8.84 6.38 -0.10
CA GLN A 47 -8.42 7.76 -0.26
C GLN A 47 -8.34 8.51 1.08
N GLY A 48 -9.33 8.32 1.95
CA GLY A 48 -9.35 8.92 3.29
C GLY A 48 -8.18 8.46 4.14
N VAL A 49 -7.87 7.16 4.11
CA VAL A 49 -6.73 6.59 4.85
C VAL A 49 -5.40 7.16 4.35
N ILE A 50 -5.20 7.24 3.02
CA ILE A 50 -3.99 7.82 2.44
C ILE A 50 -3.83 9.26 2.90
N THR A 51 -4.88 10.06 2.71
CA THR A 51 -4.89 11.47 3.08
C THR A 51 -4.59 11.67 4.56
N MET A 52 -5.22 10.88 5.44
CA MET A 52 -4.99 10.95 6.87
C MET A 52 -3.57 10.56 7.27
N ALA A 53 -3.04 9.46 6.73
CA ALA A 53 -1.67 9.02 7.00
C ALA A 53 -0.65 10.10 6.64
N HIS A 54 -0.83 10.76 5.48
CA HIS A 54 0.02 11.88 5.06
C HIS A 54 -0.05 13.08 6.00
N HIS A 55 -1.23 13.43 6.52
CA HIS A 55 -1.36 14.51 7.52
C HIS A 55 -0.71 14.16 8.87
N MET A 56 -0.41 12.88 9.10
CA MET A 56 0.26 12.38 10.29
C MET A 56 1.74 12.07 10.02
N ASP A 57 2.29 12.56 8.91
CA ASP A 57 3.67 12.34 8.45
C ASP A 57 4.04 10.84 8.31
N MET A 58 3.06 10.01 7.96
CA MET A 58 3.23 8.58 7.74
C MET A 58 3.31 8.22 6.26
N THR A 59 4.10 7.20 5.94
CA THR A 59 4.14 6.59 4.61
C THR A 59 3.05 5.51 4.47
N VAL A 60 2.37 5.46 3.34
CA VAL A 60 1.38 4.44 3.02
C VAL A 60 1.98 3.37 2.11
N VAL A 61 1.80 2.11 2.49
CA VAL A 61 2.17 0.94 1.68
C VAL A 61 0.90 0.20 1.27
N ALA A 62 0.64 0.07 -0.02
CA ALA A 62 -0.46 -0.78 -0.51
C ALA A 62 0.04 -2.17 -0.89
N GLU A 63 -0.59 -3.20 -0.33
CA GLU A 63 -0.22 -4.60 -0.57
C GLU A 63 -1.15 -5.31 -1.53
N GLY A 64 -0.64 -6.36 -2.17
CA GLY A 64 -1.44 -7.21 -3.07
C GLY A 64 -1.70 -6.61 -4.45
N ILE A 65 -0.77 -5.79 -4.95
CA ILE A 65 -0.83 -5.27 -6.33
C ILE A 65 -0.55 -6.41 -7.33
N GLU A 66 -1.54 -6.76 -8.13
CA GLU A 66 -1.48 -7.84 -9.12
C GLU A 66 -1.75 -7.35 -10.55
N THR A 67 -2.33 -6.15 -10.73
CA THR A 67 -2.65 -5.60 -12.05
C THR A 67 -2.14 -4.16 -12.23
N LEU A 68 -1.86 -3.78 -13.49
CA LEU A 68 -1.50 -2.40 -13.86
C LEU A 68 -2.59 -1.40 -13.48
N GLU A 69 -3.87 -1.79 -13.56
CA GLU A 69 -5.00 -0.95 -13.16
C GLU A 69 -4.93 -0.60 -11.67
N GLN A 70 -4.62 -1.57 -10.81
CA GLN A 70 -4.45 -1.34 -9.37
C GLN A 70 -3.26 -0.42 -9.09
N GLN A 71 -2.13 -0.64 -9.77
CA GLN A 71 -0.95 0.21 -9.67
C GLN A 71 -1.28 1.66 -10.03
N GLN A 72 -1.93 1.87 -11.19
CA GLN A 72 -2.27 3.20 -11.68
C GLN A 72 -3.30 3.91 -10.79
N ASP A 73 -4.32 3.20 -10.33
CA ASP A 73 -5.31 3.78 -9.41
C ASP A 73 -4.66 4.25 -8.11
N LEU A 74 -3.86 3.39 -7.46
CA LEU A 74 -3.20 3.76 -6.20
C LEU A 74 -2.12 4.82 -6.37
N ALA A 75 -1.42 4.86 -7.51
CA ALA A 75 -0.51 5.94 -7.84
C ALA A 75 -1.25 7.29 -7.99
N ARG A 76 -2.41 7.31 -8.65
CA ARG A 76 -3.25 8.52 -8.77
C ARG A 76 -3.79 8.99 -7.42
N ARG A 77 -3.97 8.08 -6.46
CA ARG A 77 -4.37 8.40 -5.09
C ARG A 77 -3.22 8.89 -4.22
N HIS A 78 -2.01 8.98 -4.78
CA HIS A 78 -0.76 9.34 -4.10
C HIS A 78 -0.31 8.32 -3.04
N CYS A 79 -0.58 7.03 -3.24
CA CYS A 79 0.03 6.00 -2.38
C CYS A 79 1.56 5.97 -2.60
N ASP A 80 2.33 5.91 -1.51
CA ASP A 80 3.79 6.10 -1.56
C ASP A 80 4.54 4.85 -2.02
N ILE A 81 4.13 3.68 -1.55
CA ILE A 81 4.82 2.41 -1.81
C ILE A 81 3.79 1.36 -2.24
N LEU A 82 4.09 0.66 -3.33
CA LEU A 82 3.25 -0.39 -3.88
C LEU A 82 3.98 -1.74 -3.78
N GLN A 83 3.32 -2.75 -3.23
CA GLN A 83 3.87 -4.09 -3.06
C GLN A 83 2.91 -5.15 -3.61
N GLY A 84 3.41 -6.06 -4.44
CA GLY A 84 2.62 -7.18 -4.92
C GLY A 84 3.26 -7.96 -6.05
N TYR A 85 2.57 -9.02 -6.47
CA TYR A 85 3.05 -9.97 -7.47
C TYR A 85 3.18 -9.39 -8.88
N LEU A 86 2.58 -8.21 -9.13
CA LEU A 86 2.84 -7.44 -10.34
C LEU A 86 4.33 -7.11 -10.48
N PHE A 87 5.00 -6.80 -9.36
CA PHE A 87 6.41 -6.40 -9.35
C PHE A 87 7.34 -7.60 -9.16
N ALA A 88 7.12 -8.34 -8.06
CA ALA A 88 7.92 -9.50 -7.71
C ALA A 88 7.14 -10.40 -6.73
N ARG A 89 7.32 -11.72 -6.85
CA ARG A 89 6.83 -12.67 -5.85
C ARG A 89 7.85 -12.81 -4.71
N PRO A 90 7.42 -13.19 -3.48
CA PRO A 90 8.33 -13.64 -2.45
C PRO A 90 9.25 -14.71 -3.00
N MET A 91 10.56 -14.52 -2.81
CA MET A 91 11.59 -15.35 -3.41
C MET A 91 12.74 -15.57 -2.42
N PRO A 92 13.54 -16.64 -2.58
CA PRO A 92 14.76 -16.83 -1.82
C PRO A 92 15.75 -15.67 -1.98
N LEU A 93 16.59 -15.43 -0.96
CA LEU A 93 17.59 -14.35 -0.97
C LEU A 93 18.53 -14.40 -2.18
N ALA A 94 18.87 -15.60 -2.66
CA ALA A 94 19.75 -15.77 -3.83
C ALA A 94 19.13 -15.19 -5.11
N GLU A 95 17.82 -15.35 -5.28
CA GLU A 95 17.06 -14.79 -6.41
C GLU A 95 16.84 -13.28 -6.22
N LEU A 96 16.54 -12.85 -4.99
CA LEU A 96 16.37 -11.42 -4.67
C LEU A 96 17.61 -10.59 -5.05
N LYS A 97 18.81 -11.12 -4.79
CA LYS A 97 20.09 -10.47 -5.13
C LYS A 97 20.34 -10.35 -6.63
N GLN A 98 19.58 -11.05 -7.47
CA GLN A 98 19.67 -10.97 -8.92
C GLN A 98 18.70 -9.94 -9.51
N LEU A 99 17.77 -9.40 -8.70
CA LEU A 99 16.86 -8.35 -9.17
C LEU A 99 17.62 -7.04 -9.42
N PRO A 100 17.19 -6.26 -10.42
CA PRO A 100 17.70 -4.90 -10.60
C PRO A 100 17.29 -4.02 -9.41
N ASP A 101 18.10 -2.99 -9.11
CA ASP A 101 17.80 -1.99 -8.07
C ASP A 101 16.48 -1.24 -8.32
N LEU A 102 16.06 -1.18 -9.59
CA LEU A 102 14.78 -0.66 -10.03
C LEU A 102 14.05 -1.74 -10.83
N LEU A 103 12.91 -2.20 -10.31
CA LEU A 103 12.01 -3.05 -11.08
C LEU A 103 11.40 -2.21 -12.22
N PRO A 104 11.28 -2.76 -13.43
CA PRO A 104 10.69 -2.04 -14.55
C PRO A 104 9.27 -1.62 -14.19
N VAL A 105 9.08 -0.33 -13.96
CA VAL A 105 7.77 0.31 -13.98
C VAL A 105 7.45 0.42 -15.46
N ASP A 106 6.52 -0.38 -15.96
CA ASP A 106 6.15 -0.33 -17.38
C ASP A 106 5.82 1.14 -17.72
N SER A 107 6.63 1.72 -18.59
CA SER A 107 6.77 3.17 -18.80
C SER A 107 5.67 3.75 -19.69
N ALA A 108 4.44 3.24 -19.54
CA ALA A 108 3.26 3.78 -20.19
C ALA A 108 2.64 4.91 -19.34
N ILE A 109 3.41 5.99 -19.18
CA ILE A 109 2.91 7.35 -18.93
C ILE A 109 3.66 8.28 -19.87
#